data_AF-A0AAU3DJR3-F1
#
_entry.id   AF-A0AAU3DJR3-F1
#
_cell.length_a   1.000
_cell.length_b   1.000
_cell.length_c   1.000
_cell.angle_alpha   90.00
_cell.angle_beta   90.00
_cell.angle_gamma   90.00
#
_symmetry.space_group_name_H-M   'P 1'
#
loop_
_entity.id
_entity.type
_entity.pdbx_description
1 polymer ?
#
loop_
_entity_poly.entity_id
_entity_poly.type
_entity_poly.pdbx_seq_one_letter_code
_entity_poly.pdbx_strand_id
1 'polypeptide(L)'
;MKLRVRRSAVVAAALVAALGSAVSSATAGTTSVETLTPPGPYSAHSDDATLGLLACDSSDASGWLYDTGPVAADVALLSFTNCTMGGMTVALTVTGLPWQVSADGPSSSNPNVYNVTVPGVAVHVEGFGCSFDAGGSLFGPFDNTTDELVLDGDLVASNADCLGLVNDDDVVHYSATYHVTG
;
A
#
# COMPACT_ATOMS: atom_id res chain seq x y z
N MET A 1 67.51 -2.57 -46.69
CA MET A 1 66.22 -3.26 -46.43
C MET A 1 65.15 -2.20 -46.13
N LYS A 2 64.06 -2.17 -46.93
CA LYS A 2 62.66 -1.73 -46.65
C LYS A 2 62.47 -0.48 -45.74
N LEU A 3 62.04 0.71 -46.20
CA LEU A 3 60.74 1.17 -46.76
C LEU A 3 59.99 2.09 -45.76
N ARG A 4 59.51 3.23 -46.32
CA ARG A 4 58.29 4.01 -45.98
C ARG A 4 58.25 4.80 -44.65
N VAL A 5 58.22 6.13 -44.71
CA VAL A 5 57.07 7.03 -45.02
C VAL A 5 56.07 7.15 -43.86
N ARG A 6 56.16 8.31 -43.19
CA ARG A 6 55.13 9.20 -42.60
C ARG A 6 53.87 8.56 -42.00
N ARG A 7 53.56 8.95 -40.75
CA ARG A 7 52.47 9.91 -40.47
C ARG A 7 52.47 10.41 -39.01
N SER A 8 52.62 11.74 -38.91
CA SER A 8 51.99 12.67 -37.97
C SER A 8 52.26 12.54 -36.47
N ALA A 9 53.25 13.32 -36.03
CA ALA A 9 53.19 14.04 -34.75
C ALA A 9 52.06 15.08 -34.80
N VAL A 10 51.34 15.29 -33.70
CA VAL A 10 51.33 16.54 -32.93
C VAL A 10 50.82 16.20 -31.53
N VAL A 11 51.71 16.38 -30.55
CA VAL A 11 51.37 16.53 -29.14
C VAL A 11 50.79 17.94 -28.99
N ALA A 12 49.58 18.05 -28.44
CA ALA A 12 49.03 19.32 -27.98
C ALA A 12 48.60 19.19 -26.52
N ALA A 13 49.03 20.18 -25.76
CA ALA A 13 49.08 20.30 -24.31
C ALA A 13 47.74 20.13 -23.58
N ALA A 14 47.88 19.74 -22.32
CA ALA A 14 46.85 19.65 -21.30
C ALA A 14 46.10 20.98 -21.07
N LEU A 15 44.80 20.86 -20.83
CA LEU A 15 43.99 21.86 -20.15
C LEU A 15 43.14 21.14 -19.10
N VAL A 16 43.39 21.51 -17.85
CA VAL A 16 42.64 21.11 -16.66
C VAL A 16 41.23 21.66 -16.79
N ALA A 17 40.25 20.78 -16.91
CA ALA A 17 38.85 21.09 -16.65
C ALA A 17 38.41 20.23 -15.46
N ALA A 18 37.89 20.92 -14.45
CA ALA A 18 37.47 20.36 -13.18
C ALA A 18 36.60 19.11 -13.37
N LEU A 19 36.89 18.07 -12.58
CA LEU A 19 35.94 16.99 -12.31
C LEU A 19 34.79 17.57 -11.49
N GLY A 20 33.91 18.31 -12.17
CA GLY A 20 32.55 18.52 -11.71
C GLY A 20 31.81 17.22 -11.97
N SER A 21 31.90 16.27 -11.04
CA SER A 21 30.94 15.19 -10.95
C SER A 21 29.59 15.83 -10.71
N ALA A 22 28.88 16.14 -11.80
CA ALA A 22 27.43 16.19 -11.78
C ALA A 22 26.97 14.77 -11.44
N VAL A 23 26.99 14.45 -10.15
CA VAL A 23 26.13 13.42 -9.61
C VAL A 23 24.75 13.95 -9.96
N SER A 24 24.10 13.34 -10.94
CA SER A 24 22.66 13.46 -11.07
C SER A 24 22.14 13.09 -9.69
N SER A 25 21.75 14.09 -8.90
CA SER A 25 20.84 13.84 -7.80
C SER A 25 19.68 13.16 -8.46
N ALA A 26 19.52 11.85 -8.23
CA ALA A 26 18.22 11.25 -8.36
C ALA A 26 17.33 12.12 -7.47
N THR A 27 16.62 13.06 -8.09
CA THR A 27 15.46 13.65 -7.45
C THR A 27 14.61 12.44 -7.16
N ALA A 28 14.56 12.04 -5.89
CA ALA A 28 13.46 11.25 -5.39
C ALA A 28 12.24 12.02 -5.88
N GLY A 29 11.62 11.51 -6.96
CA GLY A 29 10.38 12.07 -7.46
C GLY A 29 9.49 12.06 -6.25
N THR A 30 9.13 13.25 -5.76
CA THR A 30 8.05 13.36 -4.80
C THR A 30 6.88 12.73 -5.52
N THR A 31 6.48 11.54 -5.11
CA THR A 31 5.30 10.87 -5.65
C THR A 31 4.18 11.86 -5.46
N SER A 32 3.75 12.46 -6.56
CA SER A 32 2.65 13.41 -6.56
C SER A 32 1.41 12.56 -6.35
N VAL A 33 0.94 12.54 -5.11
CA VAL A 33 -0.34 11.96 -4.75
C VAL A 33 -1.40 12.76 -5.50
N GLU A 34 -1.96 12.15 -6.53
CA GLU A 34 -2.95 12.81 -7.37
C GLU A 34 -4.31 12.77 -6.68
N THR A 35 -5.09 13.82 -6.90
CA THR A 35 -6.23 14.20 -6.08
C THR A 35 -7.48 13.45 -6.50
N LEU A 36 -8.05 12.63 -5.60
CA LEU A 36 -9.36 12.01 -5.83
C LEU A 36 -10.44 13.09 -5.73
N THR A 37 -11.15 13.35 -6.83
CA THR A 37 -12.12 14.45 -6.96
C THR A 37 -13.49 13.87 -7.29
N PRO A 38 -14.60 14.35 -6.66
CA PRO A 38 -14.69 15.44 -5.69
C PRO A 38 -14.28 15.03 -4.26
N PRO A 39 -13.74 15.97 -3.46
CA PRO A 39 -13.51 15.75 -2.04
C PRO A 39 -14.84 15.61 -1.28
N GLY A 40 -14.87 14.75 -0.28
CA GLY A 40 -16.09 14.48 0.47
C GLY A 40 -16.02 13.21 1.31
N PRO A 41 -17.10 12.92 2.06
CA PRO A 41 -17.21 11.66 2.76
C PRO A 41 -17.35 10.52 1.76
N TYR A 42 -16.77 9.37 2.08
CA TYR A 42 -16.97 8.15 1.31
C TYR A 42 -17.39 6.99 2.23
N SER A 43 -18.05 6.01 1.62
CA SER A 43 -18.31 4.69 2.19
C SER A 43 -17.78 3.62 1.25
N ALA A 44 -17.24 2.54 1.80
CA ALA A 44 -16.72 1.42 1.04
C ALA A 44 -17.22 0.11 1.65
N HIS A 45 -17.62 -0.82 0.80
CA HIS A 45 -18.17 -2.11 1.21
C HIS A 45 -17.48 -3.26 0.50
N SER A 46 -17.17 -4.34 1.21
CA SER A 46 -16.58 -5.56 0.67
C SER A 46 -17.35 -6.77 1.21
N ASP A 47 -17.71 -7.69 0.32
CA ASP A 47 -18.34 -8.99 0.63
C ASP A 47 -17.30 -10.15 0.65
N ASP A 48 -16.02 -9.84 0.41
CA ASP A 48 -14.94 -10.81 0.18
C ASP A 48 -13.71 -10.58 1.06
N ALA A 49 -13.86 -9.85 2.17
CA ALA A 49 -12.77 -9.54 3.08
C ALA A 49 -12.25 -10.79 3.81
N THR A 50 -10.96 -11.07 3.62
CA THR A 50 -10.25 -12.20 4.22
C THR A 50 -8.98 -11.74 4.94
N LEU A 51 -8.66 -12.43 6.04
CA LEU A 51 -7.44 -12.22 6.82
C LEU A 51 -6.86 -13.58 7.21
N GLY A 52 -5.98 -14.12 6.38
CA GLY A 52 -5.38 -15.44 6.53
C GLY A 52 -6.43 -16.54 6.52
N LEU A 53 -6.64 -17.17 7.69
CA LEU A 53 -7.66 -18.20 7.88
C LEU A 53 -9.03 -17.65 8.31
N LEU A 54 -9.12 -16.33 8.52
CA LEU A 54 -10.36 -15.65 8.86
C LEU A 54 -11.07 -15.20 7.59
N ALA A 55 -12.37 -15.48 7.53
CA ALA A 55 -13.26 -14.93 6.51
C ALA A 55 -14.42 -14.21 7.19
N CYS A 56 -14.74 -13.00 6.74
CA CYS A 56 -15.87 -12.21 7.23
C CYS A 56 -16.96 -12.18 6.16
N ASP A 57 -18.22 -12.08 6.58
CA ASP A 57 -19.35 -11.97 5.64
C ASP A 57 -19.30 -10.63 4.90
N SER A 58 -18.90 -9.57 5.61
CA SER A 58 -18.68 -8.27 5.02
C SER A 58 -17.67 -7.44 5.80
N SER A 59 -17.16 -6.40 5.15
CA SER A 59 -16.37 -5.33 5.75
C SER A 59 -16.86 -3.98 5.23
N ASP A 60 -17.04 -3.04 6.15
CA ASP A 60 -17.50 -1.68 5.88
C ASP A 60 -16.46 -0.68 6.34
N ALA A 61 -16.04 0.21 5.45
CA ALA A 61 -15.12 1.30 5.74
C ALA A 61 -15.75 2.64 5.40
N SER A 62 -15.36 3.70 6.10
CA SER A 62 -15.75 5.06 5.76
C SER A 62 -14.72 6.07 6.22
N GLY A 63 -14.75 7.24 5.59
CA GLY A 63 -13.83 8.33 5.92
C GLY A 63 -14.00 9.52 5.00
N TRP A 64 -12.91 10.22 4.73
CA TRP A 64 -12.91 11.46 3.96
C TRP A 64 -11.87 11.45 2.84
N LEU A 65 -12.28 11.88 1.64
CA LEU A 65 -11.40 12.13 0.48
C LEU A 65 -10.89 13.58 0.51
N TYR A 66 -9.58 13.74 0.36
CA TYR A 66 -8.93 15.06 0.36
C TYR A 66 -8.71 15.57 -1.06
N ASP A 67 -8.91 16.88 -1.23
CA ASP A 67 -8.78 17.57 -2.51
C ASP A 67 -7.32 17.78 -2.91
N THR A 68 -6.40 17.93 -1.95
CA THR A 68 -4.97 18.16 -2.21
C THR A 68 -4.11 17.71 -1.02
N GLY A 69 -2.88 17.25 -1.29
CA GLY A 69 -1.89 16.97 -0.25
C GLY A 69 -1.22 15.61 -0.39
N PRO A 70 -0.31 15.25 0.53
CA PRO A 70 0.34 13.94 0.54
C PRO A 70 -0.59 12.79 0.98
N VAL A 71 -1.79 13.12 1.48
CA VAL A 71 -2.82 12.18 1.92
C VAL A 71 -3.99 12.33 0.96
N ALA A 72 -4.39 11.23 0.33
CA ALA A 72 -5.52 11.17 -0.60
C ALA A 72 -6.84 10.94 0.13
N ALA A 73 -6.82 10.15 1.20
CA ALA A 73 -8.01 9.86 2.02
C ALA A 73 -7.62 9.56 3.47
N ASP A 74 -8.58 9.56 4.37
CA ASP A 74 -8.46 8.87 5.66
C ASP A 74 -9.51 7.78 5.80
N VAL A 75 -9.15 6.70 6.49
CA VAL A 75 -10.08 5.67 6.95
C VAL A 75 -10.42 6.02 8.40
N ALA A 76 -11.59 6.61 8.62
CA ALA A 76 -12.07 7.00 9.96
C ALA A 76 -12.72 5.84 10.70
N LEU A 77 -13.35 4.93 9.96
CA LEU A 77 -14.02 3.77 10.49
C LEU A 77 -13.78 2.58 9.58
N LEU A 78 -13.55 1.42 10.19
CA LEU A 78 -13.51 0.13 9.55
C LEU A 78 -14.14 -0.89 10.50
N SER A 79 -15.07 -1.69 10.00
CA SER A 79 -15.77 -2.71 10.77
C SER A 79 -15.96 -3.97 9.94
N PHE A 80 -15.87 -5.11 10.61
CA PHE A 80 -16.06 -6.41 9.98
C PHE A 80 -17.28 -7.11 10.58
N THR A 81 -18.03 -7.82 9.74
CA THR A 81 -19.26 -8.50 10.13
C THR A 81 -19.08 -10.02 10.05
N ASN A 82 -19.53 -10.73 11.09
CA ASN A 82 -19.57 -12.20 11.16
C ASN A 82 -18.26 -12.90 10.75
N CYS A 83 -17.12 -12.42 11.23
CA CYS A 83 -15.85 -13.08 10.98
C CYS A 83 -15.82 -14.49 11.58
N THR A 84 -15.34 -15.45 10.82
CA THR A 84 -15.18 -16.83 11.25
C THR A 84 -13.77 -17.34 10.98
N MET A 85 -13.25 -18.12 11.93
CA MET A 85 -11.99 -18.85 11.80
C MET A 85 -12.28 -20.32 12.06
N GLY A 86 -12.03 -21.19 11.07
CA GLY A 86 -12.32 -22.62 11.22
C GLY A 86 -13.79 -22.95 11.53
N GLY A 87 -14.74 -22.14 11.05
CA GLY A 87 -16.18 -22.31 11.29
C GLY A 87 -16.69 -21.76 12.62
N MET A 88 -15.86 -21.01 13.35
CA MET A 88 -16.16 -20.45 14.66
C MET A 88 -16.09 -18.92 14.63
N THR A 89 -17.06 -18.23 15.24
CA THR A 89 -17.14 -16.76 15.22
C THR A 89 -16.02 -16.09 16.02
N VAL A 90 -15.32 -15.16 15.41
CA VAL A 90 -14.24 -14.39 16.04
C VAL A 90 -14.58 -12.91 15.98
N ALA A 91 -14.18 -12.18 17.02
CA ALA A 91 -14.28 -10.72 17.03
C ALA A 91 -13.03 -10.14 16.38
N LEU A 92 -13.25 -9.24 15.41
CA LEU A 92 -12.20 -8.39 14.85
C LEU A 92 -12.45 -6.96 15.30
N THR A 93 -11.46 -6.35 15.96
CA THR A 93 -11.52 -4.97 16.40
C THR A 93 -10.41 -4.19 15.71
N VAL A 94 -10.79 -3.12 15.01
CA VAL A 94 -9.83 -2.24 14.35
C VAL A 94 -9.22 -1.27 15.37
N THR A 95 -7.92 -1.05 15.29
CA THR A 95 -7.18 -0.16 16.20
C THR A 95 -6.34 0.84 15.42
N GLY A 96 -5.95 1.94 16.07
CA GLY A 96 -5.05 2.94 15.46
C GLY A 96 -5.69 3.84 14.39
N LEU A 97 -7.02 3.89 14.31
CA LEU A 97 -7.74 4.81 13.42
C LEU A 97 -7.60 6.29 13.90
N PRO A 98 -7.69 7.27 12.98
CA PRO A 98 -7.85 7.11 11.54
C PRO A 98 -6.53 6.74 10.82
N TRP A 99 -6.60 5.92 9.79
CA TRP A 99 -5.44 5.60 8.94
C TRP A 99 -5.36 6.55 7.74
N GLN A 100 -4.17 7.05 7.45
CA GLN A 100 -3.94 7.97 6.34
C GLN A 100 -3.64 7.19 5.07
N VAL A 101 -4.42 7.40 4.02
CA VAL A 101 -4.28 6.73 2.73
C VAL A 101 -3.50 7.62 1.78
N SER A 102 -2.51 7.07 1.08
CA SER A 102 -1.86 7.72 -0.06
C SER A 102 -2.26 7.04 -1.35
N ALA A 103 -2.52 7.82 -2.39
CA ALA A 103 -2.80 7.32 -3.73
C ALA A 103 -1.75 7.88 -4.69
N ASP A 104 -0.89 7.03 -5.23
CA ASP A 104 0.00 7.44 -6.30
C ASP A 104 -0.84 7.58 -7.58
N GLY A 105 -0.59 8.67 -8.31
CA GLY A 105 -1.33 9.03 -9.53
C GLY A 105 -1.46 7.88 -10.53
N PRO A 106 -2.35 8.03 -11.52
CA PRO A 106 -2.83 6.91 -12.27
C PRO A 106 -1.68 6.19 -12.97
N SER A 107 -1.75 4.86 -12.96
CA SER A 107 -0.70 4.01 -13.48
C SER A 107 -0.36 4.40 -14.92
N SER A 108 0.92 4.39 -15.28
CA SER A 108 1.36 4.74 -16.63
C SER A 108 0.74 3.87 -17.74
N SER A 109 0.18 2.71 -17.36
CA SER A 109 -0.46 1.74 -18.24
C SER A 109 -1.99 1.86 -18.30
N ASN A 110 -2.62 2.44 -17.28
CA ASN A 110 -4.06 2.67 -17.23
C ASN A 110 -4.37 3.98 -16.47
N PRO A 111 -4.84 5.04 -17.17
CA PRO A 111 -5.10 6.36 -16.59
C PRO A 111 -6.25 6.37 -15.57
N ASN A 112 -7.03 5.28 -15.47
CA ASN A 112 -8.15 5.19 -14.53
C ASN A 112 -7.80 4.43 -13.24
N VAL A 113 -6.59 3.87 -13.15
CA VAL A 113 -6.19 3.03 -12.02
C VAL A 113 -5.15 3.77 -11.17
N TYR A 114 -5.49 4.03 -9.91
CA TYR A 114 -4.62 4.66 -8.93
C TYR A 114 -4.02 3.60 -8.02
N ASN A 115 -2.73 3.72 -7.68
CA ASN A 115 -2.11 2.79 -6.74
C ASN A 115 -2.28 3.33 -5.33
N VAL A 116 -3.09 2.65 -4.53
CA VAL A 116 -3.42 3.04 -3.16
C VAL A 116 -2.52 2.31 -2.18
N THR A 117 -2.12 3.03 -1.13
CA THR A 117 -1.39 2.49 0.02
C THR A 117 -2.08 2.92 1.30
N VAL A 118 -2.36 1.96 2.17
CA VAL A 118 -2.93 2.15 3.51
C VAL A 118 -1.88 1.66 4.53
N PRO A 119 -1.01 2.54 5.04
CA PRO A 119 -0.05 2.21 6.08
C PRO A 119 -0.70 2.14 7.46
N GLY A 120 -0.07 1.39 8.36
CA GLY A 120 -0.43 1.39 9.78
C GLY A 120 -1.73 0.67 10.11
N VAL A 121 -2.17 -0.23 9.22
CA VAL A 121 -3.31 -1.11 9.45
C VAL A 121 -3.00 -1.97 10.68
N ALA A 122 -3.90 -1.96 11.65
CA ALA A 122 -3.76 -2.70 12.89
C ALA A 122 -5.12 -3.23 13.35
N VAL A 123 -5.22 -4.54 13.54
CA VAL A 123 -6.44 -5.22 14.00
C VAL A 123 -6.12 -6.13 15.17
N HIS A 124 -7.04 -6.19 16.12
CA HIS A 124 -7.05 -7.14 17.22
C HIS A 124 -8.07 -8.23 16.92
N VAL A 125 -7.65 -9.48 16.96
CA VAL A 125 -8.49 -10.65 16.75
C VAL A 125 -8.64 -11.38 18.08
N GLU A 126 -9.88 -11.64 18.49
CA GLU A 126 -10.17 -12.39 19.71
C GLU A 126 -11.31 -13.39 19.47
N GLY A 127 -11.10 -14.65 19.83
CA GLY A 127 -12.17 -15.66 19.84
C GLY A 127 -11.67 -17.07 20.12
N PHE A 128 -12.53 -17.88 20.73
CA PHE A 128 -12.29 -19.33 20.94
C PHE A 128 -10.94 -19.69 21.60
N GLY A 129 -10.45 -18.85 22.52
CA GLY A 129 -9.17 -19.06 23.19
C GLY A 129 -7.96 -18.76 22.31
N CYS A 130 -8.17 -18.02 21.23
CA CYS A 130 -7.15 -17.41 20.38
C CYS A 130 -7.28 -15.89 20.43
N SER A 131 -6.19 -15.20 20.72
CA SER A 131 -6.09 -13.75 20.66
C SER A 131 -4.77 -13.37 19.98
N PHE A 132 -4.79 -12.44 19.04
CA PHE A 132 -3.57 -11.87 18.46
C PHE A 132 -3.85 -10.50 17.85
N ASP A 133 -2.81 -9.68 17.78
CA ASP A 133 -2.80 -8.42 17.03
C ASP A 133 -2.15 -8.66 15.67
N ALA A 134 -2.69 -8.12 14.59
CA ALA A 134 -2.07 -8.14 13.27
C ALA A 134 -1.87 -6.71 12.76
N GLY A 135 -0.64 -6.39 12.36
CA GLY A 135 -0.26 -5.04 11.94
C GLY A 135 0.55 -5.04 10.65
N GLY A 136 0.36 -4.02 9.81
CA GLY A 136 1.07 -3.93 8.54
C GLY A 136 0.65 -2.78 7.65
N SER A 137 0.84 -2.95 6.36
CA SER A 137 0.41 -2.00 5.32
C SER A 137 -0.29 -2.77 4.22
N LEU A 138 -1.38 -2.19 3.72
CA LEU A 138 -2.14 -2.74 2.59
C LEU A 138 -1.89 -1.89 1.35
N PHE A 139 -1.92 -2.55 0.20
CA PHE A 139 -1.63 -1.91 -1.08
C PHE A 139 -2.61 -2.43 -2.12
N GLY A 140 -2.90 -1.63 -3.12
CA GLY A 140 -3.53 -2.14 -4.33
C GLY A 140 -4.21 -1.09 -5.18
N PRO A 141 -4.78 -1.51 -6.32
CA PRO A 141 -5.35 -0.60 -7.30
C PRO A 141 -6.75 -0.15 -6.90
N PHE A 142 -7.01 1.15 -7.07
CA PHE A 142 -8.35 1.72 -7.18
C PHE A 142 -8.67 2.00 -8.65
N ASP A 143 -9.72 1.41 -9.20
CA ASP A 143 -10.21 1.68 -10.55
C ASP A 143 -11.40 2.63 -10.51
N ASN A 144 -11.20 3.86 -11.00
CA ASN A 144 -12.21 4.91 -11.03
C ASN A 144 -13.31 4.68 -12.10
N THR A 145 -13.24 3.61 -12.88
CA THR A 145 -14.32 3.23 -13.81
C THR A 145 -15.33 2.27 -13.19
N THR A 146 -14.90 1.45 -12.23
CA THR A 146 -15.75 0.49 -11.52
C THR A 146 -16.02 0.88 -10.07
N ASP A 147 -15.34 1.92 -9.59
CA ASP A 147 -15.32 2.35 -8.19
C ASP A 147 -14.88 1.22 -7.26
N GLU A 148 -13.96 0.36 -7.72
CA GLU A 148 -13.45 -0.79 -6.98
C GLU A 148 -12.02 -0.52 -6.50
N LEU A 149 -11.80 -0.71 -5.20
CA LEU A 149 -10.50 -0.71 -4.55
C LEU A 149 -10.18 -2.15 -4.15
N VAL A 150 -9.17 -2.75 -4.77
CA VAL A 150 -8.63 -4.04 -4.35
C VAL A 150 -7.48 -3.77 -3.40
N LEU A 151 -7.59 -4.24 -2.15
CA LEU A 151 -6.53 -4.17 -1.15
C LEU A 151 -5.97 -5.56 -0.88
N ASP A 152 -4.65 -5.63 -0.89
CA ASP A 152 -3.89 -6.84 -0.65
C ASP A 152 -2.65 -6.50 0.20
N GLY A 153 -2.28 -7.39 1.11
CA GLY A 153 -1.05 -7.19 1.88
C GLY A 153 -0.87 -8.16 3.03
N ASP A 154 0.36 -8.21 3.50
CA ASP A 154 0.74 -9.08 4.60
C ASP A 154 0.75 -8.28 5.91
N LEU A 155 -0.01 -8.76 6.88
CA LEU A 155 0.03 -8.28 8.26
C LEU A 155 0.86 -9.24 9.10
N VAL A 156 1.62 -8.70 10.05
CA VAL A 156 2.45 -9.50 10.96
C VAL A 156 1.70 -9.67 12.28
N ALA A 157 1.53 -10.91 12.69
CA ALA A 157 0.93 -11.27 13.96
C ALA A 157 1.87 -10.92 15.13
N SER A 158 1.29 -10.46 16.22
CA SER A 158 1.97 -10.10 17.46
C SER A 158 1.04 -10.28 18.64
N ASN A 159 1.59 -10.42 19.84
CA ASN A 159 0.83 -10.73 21.06
C ASN A 159 -0.07 -11.95 20.89
N ALA A 160 0.41 -12.98 20.17
CA ALA A 160 -0.37 -14.15 19.82
C ALA A 160 -0.46 -15.14 20.99
N ASP A 161 -1.68 -15.38 21.45
CA ASP A 161 -2.06 -16.44 22.39
C ASP A 161 -3.14 -17.29 21.74
N CYS A 162 -2.71 -18.21 20.86
CA CYS A 162 -3.60 -19.05 20.05
C CYS A 162 -3.25 -20.55 20.12
N LEU A 163 -2.66 -21.00 21.24
CA LEU A 163 -2.24 -22.40 21.44
C LEU A 163 -1.35 -22.96 20.29
N GLY A 164 -0.60 -22.08 19.63
CA GLY A 164 0.28 -22.42 18.51
C GLY A 164 -0.38 -22.44 17.12
N LEU A 165 -1.67 -22.12 17.01
CA LEU A 165 -2.33 -21.94 15.70
C LEU A 165 -1.85 -20.68 14.98
N VAL A 166 -1.61 -19.62 15.74
CA VAL A 166 -0.98 -18.37 15.33
C VAL A 166 0.08 -18.07 16.38
N ASN A 167 1.27 -17.72 15.93
CA ASN A 167 2.40 -17.32 16.75
C ASN A 167 2.79 -15.88 16.44
N ASP A 168 3.57 -15.27 17.33
CA ASP A 168 4.21 -14.01 17.04
C ASP A 168 5.10 -14.13 15.79
N ASP A 169 5.13 -13.07 15.00
CA ASP A 169 5.82 -12.96 13.71
C ASP A 169 5.24 -13.82 12.57
N ASP A 170 4.13 -14.53 12.79
CA ASP A 170 3.42 -15.21 11.70
C ASP A 170 2.82 -14.17 10.73
N VAL A 171 2.93 -14.47 9.43
CA VAL A 171 2.36 -13.62 8.38
C VAL A 171 0.90 -14.01 8.13
N VAL A 172 0.01 -13.03 8.25
CA VAL A 172 -1.42 -13.16 8.01
C VAL A 172 -1.78 -12.29 6.80
N HIS A 173 -2.09 -12.96 5.70
CA HIS A 173 -2.39 -12.30 4.44
C HIS A 173 -3.80 -11.70 4.44
N TYR A 174 -3.93 -10.42 4.17
CA TYR A 174 -5.21 -9.73 4.02
C TYR A 174 -5.52 -9.51 2.54
N SER A 175 -6.76 -9.79 2.13
CA SER A 175 -7.24 -9.48 0.79
C SER A 175 -8.72 -9.10 0.84
N ALA A 176 -9.11 -8.04 0.15
CA ALA A 176 -10.49 -7.57 0.05
C ALA A 176 -10.72 -6.70 -1.18
N THR A 177 -11.90 -6.81 -1.79
CA THR A 177 -12.38 -5.90 -2.85
C THR A 177 -13.45 -5.00 -2.28
N TYR A 178 -13.16 -3.70 -2.19
CA TYR A 178 -14.08 -2.69 -1.70
C TYR A 178 -14.73 -1.96 -2.86
N HIS A 179 -16.06 -1.97 -2.92
CA HIS A 179 -16.82 -1.03 -3.75
C HIS A 179 -16.98 0.30 -2.99
N VAL A 180 -16.43 1.37 -3.55
CA VAL A 180 -16.38 2.72 -2.95
C VAL A 180 -17.52 3.58 -3.50
N THR A 181 -18.15 4.36 -2.63
CA THR A 181 -19.26 5.26 -2.95
C THR A 181 -19.10 6.59 -2.22
N GLY A 182 -19.37 7.72 -2.88
CA GLY A 182 -19.18 9.07 -2.34
C GLY A 182 -19.70 10.18 -3.25
#